data_AF-A0AAE5GTQ8-F1
#
_entry.id   AF-A0AAE5GTQ8-F1
#
_cell.length_a   1.000
_cell.length_b   1.000
_cell.length_c   1.000
_cell.angle_alpha   90.00
_cell.angle_beta   90.00
_cell.angle_gamma   90.00
#
_symmetry.space_group_name_H-M   'P 1'
#
loop_
_entity.id
_entity.type
_entity.pdbx_description
1 polymer ?
#
loop_
_entity_poly.entity_id
_entity_poly.type
_entity_poly.pdbx_seq_one_letter_code
_entity_poly.pdbx_strand_id
1 'polypeptide(L)'
;MNKNNALNAQHVCYMGTTGSCKTTAIRKLKLIPKSAQVVMFDPYAEHSEQRLEGLKVVPCASFSEFYQRAWYGRKQRKPFRLALVNQERSRDNLERFAQMVWSLGDGQHAHELHCVIEELAKCTNNTAKLDGVAGELWTGGRGFGLVMHATFQRSQEVPKTVLDESKHIYIGAVSSKRNA
;
A
#
# COMPACT_ATOMS: atom_id res chain seq x y z
N MET A 1 -7.30 17.50 -5.23
CA MET A 1 -6.57 16.46 -5.98
C MET A 1 -6.42 16.94 -7.41
N ASN A 2 -5.21 16.86 -7.99
CA ASN A 2 -4.96 17.23 -9.38
C ASN A 2 -4.54 15.99 -10.17
N LYS A 3 -5.11 15.79 -11.35
CA LYS A 3 -4.81 14.63 -12.21
C LYS A 3 -3.64 14.94 -13.14
N ASN A 4 -2.74 13.98 -13.33
CA ASN A 4 -1.64 14.00 -14.27
C ASN A 4 -1.58 12.68 -15.05
N ASN A 5 -1.92 12.71 -16.33
CA ASN A 5 -2.00 11.53 -17.18
C ASN A 5 -0.63 10.99 -17.62
N ALA A 6 0.46 11.74 -17.40
CA ALA A 6 1.82 11.30 -17.76
C ALA A 6 2.43 10.32 -16.75
N LEU A 7 1.80 10.12 -15.58
CA LEU A 7 2.28 9.21 -14.55
C LEU A 7 1.99 7.74 -14.91
N ASN A 8 3.03 6.91 -14.82
CA ASN A 8 2.95 5.48 -15.09
C ASN A 8 2.47 4.71 -13.85
N ALA A 9 1.64 3.67 -14.04
CA ALA A 9 1.34 2.74 -12.96
C ALA A 9 2.62 2.01 -12.52
N GLN A 10 2.99 2.14 -11.23
CA GLN A 10 4.13 1.47 -10.61
C GLN A 10 3.71 0.51 -9.48
N HIS A 11 2.46 0.05 -9.49
CA HIS A 11 1.93 -0.80 -8.41
C HIS A 11 2.73 -2.11 -8.28
N VAL A 12 2.84 -2.60 -7.05
CA VAL A 12 3.65 -3.78 -6.71
C VAL A 12 2.86 -4.76 -5.86
N CYS A 13 2.92 -6.03 -6.22
CA CYS A 13 2.47 -7.13 -5.38
C CYS A 13 3.65 -7.87 -4.74
N TYR A 14 3.48 -8.31 -3.50
CA TYR A 14 4.41 -9.18 -2.79
C TYR A 14 3.66 -10.41 -2.29
N MET A 15 3.98 -11.56 -2.86
CA MET A 15 3.29 -12.82 -2.59
C MET A 15 4.22 -13.87 -1.98
N GLY A 16 3.65 -14.75 -1.15
CA GLY A 16 4.32 -15.92 -0.61
C GLY A 16 3.81 -16.28 0.77
N THR A 17 4.07 -17.50 1.23
CA THR A 17 3.59 -18.00 2.53
C THR A 17 4.23 -17.27 3.71
N THR A 18 3.78 -17.54 4.93
CA THR A 18 4.49 -17.06 6.14
C THR A 18 5.97 -17.44 6.08
N GLY A 19 6.86 -16.51 6.47
CA GLY A 19 8.31 -16.70 6.37
C GLY A 19 8.91 -16.45 4.98
N SER A 20 8.11 -16.15 3.94
CA SER A 20 8.61 -15.90 2.58
C SER A 20 9.28 -14.54 2.36
N CYS A 21 9.56 -13.80 3.44
CA CYS A 21 10.23 -12.51 3.43
C CYS A 21 9.50 -11.35 2.70
N LYS A 22 8.17 -11.40 2.50
CA LYS A 22 7.39 -10.31 1.86
C LYS A 22 7.68 -8.92 2.44
N THR A 23 7.56 -8.77 3.76
CA THR A 23 7.82 -7.52 4.50
C THR A 23 9.27 -7.05 4.33
N THR A 24 10.21 -7.98 4.29
CA THR A 24 11.62 -7.69 4.03
C THR A 24 11.87 -7.26 2.58
N ALA A 25 11.15 -7.86 1.62
CA ALA A 25 11.24 -7.50 0.21
C ALA A 25 10.82 -6.04 -0.03
N ILE A 26 9.75 -5.57 0.62
CA ILE A 26 9.35 -4.14 0.59
C ILE A 26 10.53 -3.22 0.94
N ARG A 27 11.32 -3.58 1.96
CA ARG A 27 12.46 -2.78 2.43
C ARG A 27 13.74 -2.93 1.61
N LYS A 28 13.92 -4.05 0.92
CA LYS A 28 15.20 -4.41 0.27
C LYS A 28 15.21 -4.26 -1.24
N LEU A 29 14.05 -4.38 -1.90
CA LEU A 29 13.96 -4.28 -3.36
C LEU A 29 14.04 -2.85 -3.88
N LYS A 30 13.99 -1.84 -2.99
CA LYS A 30 14.09 -0.40 -3.34
C LYS A 30 13.07 0.07 -4.37
N LEU A 31 11.90 -0.62 -4.42
CA LEU A 31 10.77 -0.23 -5.26
C LEU A 31 10.00 0.98 -4.70
N ILE A 32 10.27 1.34 -3.44
CA ILE A 32 9.83 2.60 -2.82
C ILE A 32 11.04 3.54 -2.81
N PRO A 33 11.04 4.65 -3.57
CA PRO A 33 12.13 5.61 -3.57
C PRO A 33 12.32 6.25 -2.19
N LYS A 34 13.56 6.60 -1.84
CA LYS A 34 13.86 7.33 -0.60
C LYS A 34 13.09 8.65 -0.49
N SER A 35 12.92 9.35 -1.60
CA SER A 35 12.18 10.61 -1.71
C SER A 35 10.66 10.45 -1.61
N ALA A 36 10.12 9.24 -1.72
CA ALA A 36 8.67 9.03 -1.65
C ALA A 36 8.11 9.44 -0.28
N GLN A 37 6.81 9.69 -0.24
CA GLN A 37 6.03 9.70 1.00
C GLN A 37 5.31 8.36 1.11
N VAL A 38 5.26 7.78 2.31
CA VAL A 38 4.72 6.43 2.49
C VAL A 38 3.69 6.41 3.58
N VAL A 39 2.57 5.78 3.27
CA VAL A 39 1.52 5.39 4.20
C VAL A 39 1.32 3.88 4.16
N MET A 40 0.97 3.28 5.28
CA MET A 40 0.79 1.84 5.39
C MET A 40 -0.48 1.51 6.15
N PHE A 41 -1.29 0.60 5.62
CA PHE A 41 -2.28 -0.14 6.39
C PHE A 41 -1.58 -1.40 6.90
N ASP A 42 -1.20 -1.39 8.18
CA ASP A 42 -0.36 -2.42 8.80
C ASP A 42 -1.00 -2.93 10.10
N PRO A 43 -2.11 -3.69 10.01
CA PRO A 43 -2.83 -4.21 11.19
C PRO A 43 -1.95 -4.98 12.17
N TYR A 44 -0.88 -5.62 11.67
CA TYR A 44 0.05 -6.44 12.45
C TYR A 44 1.27 -5.68 12.97
N ALA A 45 1.41 -4.39 12.64
CA ALA A 45 2.54 -3.55 13.02
C ALA A 45 3.91 -4.09 12.56
N GLU A 46 3.95 -4.82 11.44
CA GLU A 46 5.15 -5.46 10.86
C GLU A 46 6.22 -4.47 10.41
N HIS A 47 5.81 -3.23 10.12
CA HIS A 47 6.71 -2.13 9.76
C HIS A 47 6.94 -1.15 10.90
N SER A 48 6.15 -1.23 11.98
CA SER A 48 6.25 -0.29 13.10
C SER A 48 7.67 -0.24 13.65
N GLU A 49 8.20 0.97 13.80
CA GLU A 49 9.54 1.26 14.31
C GLU A 49 10.71 0.77 13.44
N GLN A 50 10.44 0.05 12.36
CA GLN A 50 11.44 -0.31 11.36
C GLN A 50 11.85 0.90 10.53
N ARG A 51 12.96 0.76 9.81
CA ARG A 51 13.40 1.76 8.83
C ARG A 51 13.02 1.32 7.42
N LEU A 52 12.41 2.24 6.67
CA LEU A 52 12.19 2.12 5.23
C LEU A 52 12.95 3.24 4.53
N GLU A 53 13.94 2.89 3.71
CA GLU A 53 14.85 3.84 3.05
C GLU A 53 15.52 4.82 4.04
N GLY A 54 15.87 4.31 5.22
CA GLY A 54 16.58 5.05 6.26
C GLY A 54 15.68 5.91 7.16
N LEU A 55 14.38 6.06 6.85
CA LEU A 55 13.42 6.80 7.70
C LEU A 55 12.67 5.83 8.62
N LYS A 56 12.48 6.21 9.90
CA LYS A 56 11.67 5.44 10.85
C LYS A 56 10.21 5.46 10.40
N VAL A 57 9.57 4.30 10.35
CA VAL A 57 8.11 4.17 10.17
C VAL A 57 7.46 4.51 11.51
N VAL A 58 6.63 5.56 11.50
CA VAL A 58 5.95 6.04 12.69
C VAL A 58 4.55 5.40 12.77
N PRO A 59 4.25 4.61 13.82
CA PRO A 59 2.93 4.03 13.98
C PRO A 59 1.90 5.11 14.37
N CYS A 60 0.66 4.90 13.97
CA CYS A 60 -0.52 5.68 14.32
C CYS A 60 -1.61 4.68 14.73
N ALA A 61 -2.15 4.83 15.94
CA ALA A 61 -3.09 3.85 16.49
C ALA A 61 -4.56 4.14 16.12
N SER A 62 -4.83 5.29 15.50
CA SER A 62 -6.16 5.69 15.08
C SER A 62 -6.15 6.31 13.68
N PHE A 63 -7.29 6.16 12.99
CA PHE A 63 -7.54 6.80 11.69
C PHE A 63 -7.39 8.33 11.74
N SER A 64 -7.84 8.99 12.81
CA SER A 64 -7.77 10.45 12.94
C SER A 64 -6.32 10.94 13.02
N GLU A 65 -5.53 10.34 13.92
CA GLU A 65 -4.10 10.64 14.07
C GLU A 65 -3.36 10.40 12.76
N PHE A 66 -3.58 9.23 12.15
CA PHE A 66 -2.96 8.84 10.89
C PHE A 66 -3.25 9.87 9.80
N TYR A 67 -4.52 10.23 9.60
CA TYR A 67 -4.91 11.16 8.55
C TYR A 67 -4.34 12.57 8.78
N GLN A 68 -4.42 13.09 10.01
CA GLN A 68 -3.88 14.41 10.34
C GLN A 68 -2.37 14.50 10.07
N ARG A 69 -1.62 13.48 10.48
CA ARG A 69 -0.17 13.42 10.24
C ARG A 69 0.15 13.28 8.75
N ALA A 70 -0.59 12.44 8.02
CA ALA A 70 -0.38 12.25 6.59
C ALA A 70 -0.68 13.55 5.81
N TRP A 71 -1.80 14.21 6.11
CA TRP A 71 -2.17 15.48 5.50
C TRP A 71 -1.14 16.58 5.77
N TYR A 72 -0.69 16.70 7.02
CA TYR A 72 0.37 17.65 7.36
C TYR A 72 1.68 17.32 6.63
N GLY A 73 2.06 16.04 6.59
CA GLY A 73 3.25 15.56 5.86
C GLY A 73 3.20 15.88 4.36
N ARG A 74 2.03 15.71 3.72
CA ARG A 74 1.81 16.12 2.32
C ARG A 74 2.10 17.61 2.15
N LYS A 75 1.54 18.48 3.01
CA LYS A 75 1.77 19.93 2.96
C LYS A 75 3.22 20.33 3.12
N GLN A 76 3.98 19.64 3.96
CA GLN A 76 5.39 19.92 4.19
C GLN A 76 6.29 19.53 3.00
N ARG A 77 5.78 18.73 2.04
CA ARG A 77 6.53 18.25 0.87
C ARG A 77 7.88 17.62 1.25
N LYS A 78 7.94 16.95 2.41
CA LYS A 78 9.11 16.19 2.87
C LYS A 78 8.78 14.71 2.93
N PRO A 79 9.76 13.82 2.68
CA PRO A 79 9.56 12.38 2.86
C PRO A 79 9.11 12.05 4.29
N PHE A 80 8.13 11.18 4.42
CA PHE A 80 7.65 10.63 5.70
C PHE A 80 7.28 9.15 5.54
N ARG A 81 7.16 8.43 6.66
CA ARG A 81 6.72 7.03 6.72
C ARG A 81 5.72 6.87 7.87
N LEU A 82 4.45 6.62 7.56
CA LEU A 82 3.40 6.44 8.56
C LEU A 82 2.75 5.07 8.39
N ALA A 83 2.43 4.40 9.49
CA ALA A 83 1.70 3.14 9.49
C ALA A 83 0.47 3.24 10.40
N LEU A 84 -0.71 2.97 9.86
CA LEU A 84 -1.93 2.77 10.63
C LEU A 84 -1.93 1.33 11.15
N VAL A 85 -1.80 1.17 12.47
CA VAL A 85 -1.59 -0.12 13.13
C VAL A 85 -2.76 -0.51 14.02
N ASN A 86 -2.83 -1.79 14.43
CA ASN A 86 -3.82 -2.32 15.37
C ASN A 86 -5.28 -2.13 14.94
N GLN A 87 -5.54 -2.01 13.63
CA GLN A 87 -6.91 -1.95 13.11
C GLN A 87 -7.44 -3.36 12.86
N GLU A 88 -8.75 -3.53 12.95
CA GLU A 88 -9.38 -4.76 12.50
C GLU A 88 -9.20 -4.95 10.99
N ARG A 89 -8.91 -6.19 10.57
CA ARG A 89 -8.79 -6.59 9.17
C ARG A 89 -10.18 -6.78 8.57
N SER A 90 -10.86 -5.68 8.34
CA SER A 90 -12.20 -5.65 7.76
C SER A 90 -12.19 -4.85 6.46
N ARG A 91 -13.17 -5.16 5.60
CA ARG A 91 -13.38 -4.39 4.38
C ARG A 91 -13.67 -2.92 4.68
N ASP A 92 -14.44 -2.63 5.71
CA ASP A 92 -14.81 -1.26 6.08
C ASP A 92 -13.58 -0.44 6.49
N ASN A 93 -12.65 -1.02 7.25
CA ASN A 93 -11.42 -0.36 7.62
C ASN A 93 -10.49 -0.16 6.42
N LEU A 94 -10.43 -1.12 5.50
CA LEU A 94 -9.70 -0.97 4.24
C LEU A 94 -10.27 0.17 3.40
N GLU A 95 -11.60 0.24 3.23
CA GLU A 95 -12.26 1.31 2.48
C GLU A 95 -12.06 2.68 3.14
N ARG A 96 -12.15 2.75 4.47
CA ARG A 96 -11.89 3.99 5.22
C ARG A 96 -10.44 4.46 5.03
N PHE A 97 -9.48 3.54 5.13
CA PHE A 97 -8.09 3.84 4.85
C PHE A 97 -7.91 4.30 3.39
N ALA A 98 -8.56 3.62 2.44
CA ALA A 98 -8.48 3.95 1.03
C ALA A 98 -9.03 5.35 0.72
N GLN A 99 -10.15 5.74 1.33
CA GLN A 99 -10.71 7.09 1.23
C GLN A 99 -9.72 8.16 1.70
N MET A 100 -9.02 7.90 2.81
CA MET A 100 -7.97 8.80 3.29
C MET A 100 -6.83 8.93 2.28
N VAL A 101 -6.29 7.82 1.80
CA VAL A 101 -5.19 7.82 0.79
C VAL A 101 -5.62 8.53 -0.49
N TRP A 102 -6.83 8.22 -0.99
CA TRP A 102 -7.39 8.85 -2.17
C TRP A 102 -7.41 10.37 -2.03
N SER A 103 -7.97 10.89 -0.92
CA SER A 103 -8.06 12.33 -0.67
C SER A 103 -6.70 13.05 -0.59
N LEU A 104 -5.61 12.33 -0.31
CA LEU A 104 -4.24 12.85 -0.26
C LEU A 104 -3.54 12.86 -1.63
N GLY A 105 -4.19 12.30 -2.66
CA GLY A 105 -3.69 12.22 -4.03
C GLY A 105 -3.48 13.58 -4.69
N ASP A 106 -2.35 13.73 -5.36
CA ASP A 106 -1.99 14.90 -6.14
C ASP A 106 -0.91 14.53 -7.17
N GLY A 107 -1.31 14.43 -8.44
CA GLY A 107 -0.44 14.07 -9.56
C GLY A 107 0.55 15.16 -9.97
N GLN A 108 0.49 16.33 -9.35
CA GLN A 108 1.47 17.41 -9.51
C GLN A 108 2.42 17.53 -8.31
N HIS A 109 2.27 16.66 -7.31
CA HIS A 109 3.11 16.68 -6.13
C HIS A 109 4.54 16.20 -6.48
N ALA A 110 5.55 16.84 -5.89
CA ALA A 110 6.96 16.50 -6.14
C ALA A 110 7.38 15.12 -5.59
N HIS A 111 6.54 14.52 -4.75
CA HIS A 111 6.73 13.21 -4.13
C HIS A 111 5.47 12.37 -4.34
N GLU A 112 5.64 11.21 -4.97
CA GLU A 112 4.60 10.18 -5.04
C GLU A 112 4.23 9.71 -3.62
N LEU A 113 2.96 9.35 -3.45
CA LEU A 113 2.45 8.74 -2.23
C LEU A 113 2.38 7.23 -2.44
N HIS A 114 3.35 6.52 -1.88
CA HIS A 114 3.36 5.07 -1.87
C HIS A 114 2.49 4.57 -0.73
N CYS A 115 1.62 3.62 -1.01
CA CYS A 115 0.67 3.07 -0.07
C CYS A 115 0.86 1.56 0.05
N VAL A 116 1.29 1.09 1.21
CA VAL A 116 1.43 -0.34 1.53
C VAL A 116 0.18 -0.85 2.21
N ILE A 117 -0.35 -1.98 1.76
CA ILE A 117 -1.44 -2.70 2.41
C ILE A 117 -0.94 -4.11 2.76
N GLU A 118 -0.72 -4.35 4.05
CA GLU A 118 -0.33 -5.66 4.55
C GLU A 118 -1.53 -6.61 4.62
N GLU A 119 -1.34 -7.85 4.16
CA GLU A 119 -2.32 -8.93 4.18
C GLU A 119 -3.67 -8.53 3.57
N LEU A 120 -3.64 -7.93 2.36
CA LEU A 120 -4.82 -7.41 1.65
C LEU A 120 -5.94 -8.45 1.52
N ALA A 121 -5.58 -9.70 1.24
CA ALA A 121 -6.53 -10.81 1.10
C ALA A 121 -7.43 -11.01 2.34
N LYS A 122 -6.96 -10.64 3.55
CA LYS A 122 -7.75 -10.72 4.78
C LYS A 122 -8.83 -9.65 4.89
N CYS A 123 -8.76 -8.59 4.07
CA CYS A 123 -9.70 -7.48 4.09
C CYS A 123 -10.69 -7.52 2.90
N THR A 124 -10.55 -8.50 2.01
CA THR A 124 -11.38 -8.63 0.79
C THR A 124 -12.29 -9.85 0.88
N ASN A 125 -13.57 -9.67 0.50
CA ASN A 125 -14.59 -10.72 0.63
C ASN A 125 -14.66 -11.67 -0.58
N ASN A 126 -14.08 -11.27 -1.72
CA ASN A 126 -14.03 -12.07 -2.93
C ASN A 126 -12.77 -11.76 -3.74
N THR A 127 -12.50 -12.59 -4.75
CA THR A 127 -11.26 -12.56 -5.54
C THR A 127 -11.51 -12.11 -6.98
N ALA A 128 -12.75 -11.73 -7.31
CA ALA A 128 -13.14 -11.35 -8.65
C ALA A 128 -12.68 -9.94 -9.00
N LYS A 129 -13.04 -8.95 -8.17
CA LYS A 129 -12.72 -7.54 -8.40
C LYS A 129 -12.57 -6.81 -7.07
N LEU A 130 -11.60 -5.91 -6.98
CA LEU A 130 -11.55 -4.96 -5.89
C LEU A 130 -12.44 -3.77 -6.26
N ASP A 131 -13.60 -3.73 -5.65
CA ASP A 131 -14.59 -2.65 -5.74
C ASP A 131 -14.35 -1.57 -4.67
N GLY A 132 -15.15 -0.50 -4.71
CA GLY A 132 -15.02 0.62 -3.78
C GLY A 132 -13.82 1.54 -4.07
N VAL A 133 -13.49 2.39 -3.10
CA VAL A 133 -12.36 3.33 -3.21
C VAL A 133 -11.04 2.56 -3.15
N ALA A 134 -11.01 1.44 -2.42
CA ALA A 134 -9.87 0.53 -2.46
C ALA A 134 -9.56 0.07 -3.89
N GLY A 135 -10.57 -0.23 -4.72
CA GLY A 135 -10.38 -0.55 -6.14
C GLY A 135 -9.82 0.62 -6.96
N GLU A 136 -10.38 1.81 -6.76
CA GLU A 136 -9.97 3.04 -7.47
C GLU A 136 -8.51 3.41 -7.24
N LEU A 137 -7.95 3.06 -6.08
CA LEU A 137 -6.52 3.24 -5.81
C LEU A 137 -5.63 2.52 -6.82
N TRP A 138 -6.02 1.32 -7.29
CA TRP A 138 -5.27 0.55 -8.30
C TRP A 138 -5.61 0.99 -9.73
N THR A 139 -6.89 1.18 -10.04
CA THR A 139 -7.32 1.44 -11.43
C THR A 139 -7.10 2.88 -11.86
N GLY A 140 -7.26 3.84 -10.95
CA GLY A 140 -7.22 5.28 -11.23
C GLY A 140 -6.12 6.05 -10.47
N GLY A 141 -5.63 5.52 -9.36
CA GLY A 141 -4.74 6.22 -8.42
C GLY A 141 -3.45 6.75 -9.04
N ARG A 142 -2.91 6.09 -10.08
CA ARG A 142 -1.68 6.53 -10.76
C ARG A 142 -1.74 7.99 -11.21
N GLY A 143 -2.90 8.43 -11.70
CA GLY A 143 -3.08 9.79 -12.20
C GLY A 143 -2.99 10.84 -11.10
N PHE A 144 -3.05 10.42 -9.84
CA PHE A 144 -2.96 11.27 -8.66
C PHE A 144 -1.66 11.04 -7.88
N GLY A 145 -0.64 10.43 -8.52
CA GLY A 145 0.65 10.17 -7.88
C GLY A 145 0.58 9.12 -6.77
N LEU A 146 -0.42 8.24 -6.80
CA LEU A 146 -0.56 7.13 -5.85
C LEU A 146 0.09 5.88 -6.41
N VAL A 147 0.88 5.20 -5.58
CA VAL A 147 1.54 3.93 -5.92
C VAL A 147 1.23 2.88 -4.88
N MET A 148 0.43 1.89 -5.25
CA MET A 148 0.00 0.81 -4.37
C MET A 148 1.02 -0.32 -4.25
N HIS A 149 1.18 -0.82 -3.03
CA HIS A 149 1.94 -2.00 -2.66
C HIS A 149 1.02 -2.91 -1.84
N ALA A 150 0.86 -4.17 -2.23
CA ALA A 150 0.04 -5.13 -1.46
C ALA A 150 0.80 -6.39 -1.14
N THR A 151 0.60 -6.90 0.07
CA THR A 151 1.09 -8.23 0.48
C THR A 151 -0.09 -9.20 0.63
N PHE A 152 0.13 -10.45 0.24
CA PHE A 152 -0.83 -11.54 0.40
C PHE A 152 -0.11 -12.90 0.28
N GLN A 153 -0.76 -13.99 0.68
CA GLN A 153 -0.11 -15.30 0.70
C GLN A 153 -0.20 -16.05 -0.62
N ARG A 154 -1.35 -15.97 -1.29
CA ARG A 154 -1.67 -16.74 -2.50
C ARG A 154 -2.40 -15.87 -3.51
N SER A 155 -2.12 -16.06 -4.79
CA SER A 155 -2.73 -15.30 -5.89
C SER A 155 -4.24 -15.51 -5.95
N GLN A 156 -4.74 -16.69 -5.54
CA GLN A 156 -6.17 -17.00 -5.54
C GLN A 156 -6.96 -16.28 -4.45
N GLU A 157 -6.31 -15.70 -3.44
CA GLU A 157 -6.97 -15.08 -2.29
C GLU A 157 -7.12 -13.56 -2.44
N VAL A 158 -6.55 -12.97 -3.50
CA VAL A 158 -6.59 -11.53 -3.75
C VAL A 158 -7.43 -11.21 -5.00
N PRO A 159 -8.10 -10.04 -5.06
CA PRO A 159 -8.78 -9.63 -6.27
C PRO A 159 -7.84 -9.51 -7.49
N LYS A 160 -8.30 -9.99 -8.65
CA LYS A 160 -7.54 -9.92 -9.91
C LYS A 160 -7.07 -8.50 -10.27
N THR A 161 -7.88 -7.49 -9.96
CA THR A 161 -7.53 -6.06 -10.13
C THR A 161 -6.15 -5.73 -9.55
N VAL A 162 -5.79 -6.30 -8.41
CA VAL A 162 -4.52 -6.02 -7.74
C VAL A 162 -3.35 -6.61 -8.54
N LEU A 163 -3.53 -7.81 -9.10
CA LEU A 163 -2.52 -8.48 -9.93
C LEU A 163 -2.40 -7.82 -11.31
N ASP A 164 -3.53 -7.57 -11.97
CA ASP A 164 -3.60 -7.05 -13.34
C ASP A 164 -3.05 -5.62 -13.45
N GLU A 165 -3.28 -4.79 -12.42
CA GLU A 165 -2.80 -3.41 -12.37
C GLU A 165 -1.39 -3.27 -11.76
N SER A 166 -0.78 -4.39 -11.33
CA SER A 166 0.59 -4.38 -10.77
C SER A 166 1.65 -4.59 -11.83
N LYS A 167 2.51 -3.59 -12.00
CA LYS A 167 3.66 -3.67 -12.90
C LYS A 167 4.72 -4.66 -12.42
N HIS A 168 4.86 -4.79 -11.10
CA HIS A 168 5.85 -5.66 -10.48
C HIS A 168 5.18 -6.67 -9.55
N ILE A 169 5.59 -7.92 -9.65
CA ILE A 169 5.13 -9.00 -8.76
C ILE A 169 6.37 -9.68 -8.18
N TYR A 170 6.55 -9.56 -6.87
CA TYR A 170 7.52 -10.33 -6.12
C TYR A 170 6.87 -11.63 -5.64
N ILE A 171 7.49 -12.77 -5.96
CA ILE A 171 7.04 -14.09 -5.51
C ILE A 171 8.14 -14.67 -4.60
N GLY A 172 7.86 -14.71 -3.31
CA GLY A 172 8.67 -15.43 -2.32
C GLY A 172 8.36 -16.92 -2.32
N ALA A 173 8.83 -17.63 -1.29
CA ALA A 173 8.51 -19.05 -1.12
C ALA A 173 6.99 -19.31 -1.13
N VAL A 174 6.58 -20.30 -1.93
CA VAL A 174 5.20 -20.79 -2.03
C VAL A 174 5.16 -22.28 -1.73
N SER A 175 4.11 -22.74 -1.04
CA SER A 175 3.97 -24.17 -0.69
C SER A 175 3.61 -25.05 -1.89
N SER A 176 3.16 -24.48 -3.01
CA SER A 176 2.93 -25.19 -4.26
C SER A 176 2.97 -24.23 -5.45
N LYS A 177 3.27 -24.75 -6.65
CA LYS A 177 3.19 -23.96 -7.90
C LYS A 177 1.81 -23.39 -8.17
N ARG A 178 0.75 -24.04 -7.67
CA ARG A 178 -0.62 -23.54 -7.82
C ARG A 178 -0.86 -22.27 -7.00
N ASN A 179 -0.07 -22.00 -5.96
CA ASN A 179 -0.27 -20.83 -5.10
C ASN A 179 0.45 -19.56 -5.59
N ALA A 180 1.26 -19.70 -6.66
CA ALA A 180 1.94 -18.60 -7.33
C ALA A 180 1.02 -17.88 -8.32
#